data_AF-A0A164SRM9-F1
#
_entry.id   AF-A0A164SRM9-F1
#
_cell.length_a   1.000
_cell.length_b   1.000
_cell.length_c   1.000
_cell.angle_alpha   90.00
_cell.angle_beta   90.00
_cell.angle_gamma   90.00
#
_symmetry.space_group_name_H-M   'P 1'
#
loop_
_entity.id
_entity.type
_entity.pdbx_description
1 polymer ?
#
loop_
_entity_poly.entity_id
_entity_poly.type
_entity_poly.pdbx_seq_one_letter_code
_entity_poly.pdbx_strand_id
1 'polypeptide(L)'
;MPDAETTFQKFDAHRSLCQIASAQQDLLNVQHALTRVKTMHNLSIPIGRLPDELILEVFKFGITRRSPKSGDEDWKYNLHPAYFTCSRWRRIAINTPSLWSTIVLPSPDPFFRLLESRAISPSLTTQVSTKPLLRVFINMASTSRTRTVPLLAEHLLKIASRISYLWINWCEDDYIWESEILRVPDLSEFFGVCLKGGDFSALKVLDIDDGRVSHGRMPGINAPLLQKMRFYADVTTFPKFTADGTPATNLLSLELEWSLLDLDVRSRLGDRRHDRFHARHSHGEFIFFSSYSFFPCFFAMSQGHF
;
A
#
# COMPACT_ATOMS: atom_id res chain seq x y z
N MET A 1 61.42 23.55 43.52
CA MET A 1 60.30 24.51 43.67
C MET A 1 59.37 24.26 42.49
N PRO A 2 58.07 23.99 42.71
CA PRO A 2 57.13 23.85 41.60
C PRO A 2 56.96 25.22 40.93
N ASP A 3 57.18 25.27 39.62
CA ASP A 3 57.15 26.48 38.79
C ASP A 3 55.79 27.18 38.84
N ALA A 4 55.80 28.46 39.23
CA ALA A 4 54.61 29.34 39.29
C ALA A 4 53.83 29.39 37.96
N GLU A 5 54.47 29.04 36.85
CA GLU A 5 53.91 28.96 35.51
C GLU A 5 52.81 27.88 35.39
N THR A 6 52.94 26.75 36.12
CA THR A 6 51.91 25.69 36.12
C THR A 6 50.63 26.08 36.87
N THR A 7 50.71 27.00 37.83
CA THR A 7 49.56 27.46 38.60
C THR A 7 48.71 28.44 37.80
N PHE A 8 49.34 29.32 37.00
CA PHE A 8 48.63 30.25 36.12
C PHE A 8 47.86 29.51 35.00
N GLN A 9 48.48 28.53 34.35
CA GLN A 9 47.81 27.73 33.31
C GLN A 9 46.57 26.99 33.83
N LYS A 10 46.59 26.51 35.07
CA LYS A 10 45.42 25.85 35.69
C LYS A 10 44.26 26.81 35.94
N PHE A 11 44.55 28.06 36.30
CA PHE A 11 43.51 29.06 36.57
C PHE A 11 42.76 29.48 35.30
N ASP A 12 43.48 29.65 34.19
CA ASP A 12 42.88 29.98 32.89
C ASP A 12 42.03 28.84 32.33
N ALA A 13 42.46 27.58 32.54
CA ALA A 13 41.67 26.41 32.16
C ALA A 13 40.33 26.34 32.92
N HIS A 14 40.32 26.62 34.23
CA HIS A 14 39.09 26.60 35.02
C HIS A 14 38.12 27.70 34.59
N ARG A 15 38.62 28.93 34.37
CA ARG A 15 37.81 30.04 33.86
C ARG A 15 37.19 29.72 32.51
N SER A 16 37.96 29.10 31.62
CA SER A 16 37.48 28.65 30.30
C SER A 16 36.36 27.62 30.40
N LEU A 17 36.48 26.65 31.32
CA LEU A 17 35.44 25.64 31.56
C LEU A 17 34.13 26.26 32.08
N CYS A 18 34.20 27.20 33.02
CA CYS A 18 33.02 27.91 33.52
C CYS A 18 32.32 28.73 32.43
N GLN A 19 33.08 29.38 31.54
CA GLN A 19 32.52 30.12 30.41
C GLN A 19 31.84 29.20 29.40
N ILE A 20 32.43 28.04 29.09
CA ILE A 20 31.83 27.04 28.21
C ILE A 20 30.51 26.51 28.81
N ALA A 21 30.50 26.18 30.10
CA ALA A 21 29.29 25.72 30.78
C ALA A 21 28.17 26.76 30.78
N SER A 22 28.50 28.04 31.02
CA SER A 22 27.53 29.14 30.93
C SER A 22 26.97 29.28 29.53
N ALA A 23 27.83 29.28 28.50
CA ALA A 23 27.39 29.38 27.11
C ALA A 23 26.51 28.20 26.67
N GLN A 24 26.81 26.98 27.15
CA GLN A 24 25.98 25.80 26.92
C GLN A 24 24.59 25.96 27.56
N GLN A 25 24.51 26.49 28.77
CA GLN A 25 23.24 26.74 29.45
C GLN A 25 22.41 27.81 28.73
N ASP A 26 23.06 28.89 28.28
CA ASP A 26 22.38 29.95 27.52
C ASP A 26 21.83 29.42 26.18
N LEU A 27 22.60 28.57 25.49
CA LEU A 27 22.15 27.93 24.26
C LEU A 27 20.90 27.07 24.49
N LEU A 28 20.85 26.29 25.58
CA LEU A 28 19.67 25.51 25.97
C LEU A 28 18.46 26.41 26.26
N ASN A 29 18.67 27.52 26.97
CA ASN A 29 17.61 28.49 27.28
C ASN A 29 17.02 29.11 25.99
N VAL A 30 17.88 29.49 25.03
CA VAL A 30 17.46 30.02 23.73
C VAL A 30 16.68 28.96 22.94
N GLN A 31 17.11 27.70 22.94
CA GLN A 31 16.39 26.61 22.27
C GLN A 31 14.99 26.38 22.86
N HIS A 32 14.85 26.46 24.18
CA HIS A 32 13.55 26.37 24.85
C HIS A 32 12.63 27.55 24.50
N ALA A 33 13.16 28.77 24.53
CA ALA A 33 12.41 29.97 24.16
C ALA A 33 11.91 29.90 22.70
N LEU A 34 12.77 29.48 21.77
CA LEU A 34 12.41 29.30 20.37
C LEU A 34 11.31 28.24 20.19
N THR A 35 11.39 27.12 20.92
CA THR A 35 10.37 26.07 20.89
C THR A 35 9.02 26.59 21.41
N ARG A 36 9.03 27.43 22.44
CA ARG A 36 7.81 28.07 22.98
C ARG A 36 7.17 29.02 21.96
N VAL A 37 7.96 29.90 21.33
CA VAL A 37 7.47 30.83 20.30
C VAL A 37 6.91 30.06 19.10
N LYS A 38 7.60 29.02 18.62
CA LYS A 38 7.10 28.15 17.54
C LYS A 38 5.77 27.48 17.91
N THR A 39 5.64 27.02 19.16
CA THR A 39 4.39 26.40 19.65
C THR A 39 3.25 27.41 19.68
N MET A 40 3.49 28.62 20.20
CA MET A 40 2.48 29.68 20.23
C MET A 40 2.08 30.14 18.82
N HIS A 41 3.05 30.27 17.90
CA HIS A 41 2.77 30.60 16.51
C HIS A 41 1.92 29.52 15.84
N ASN A 42 2.28 28.25 16.02
CA ASN A 42 1.51 27.13 15.49
C ASN A 42 0.08 27.09 16.05
N LEU A 43 -0.15 27.50 17.30
CA LEU A 43 -1.51 27.60 17.86
C LEU A 43 -2.27 28.86 17.39
N SER A 44 -1.56 29.85 16.84
CA SER A 44 -2.15 31.11 16.39
C SER A 44 -2.59 31.06 14.92
N ILE A 45 -1.98 30.21 14.10
CA ILE A 45 -2.42 29.98 12.72
C ILE A 45 -3.74 29.20 12.67
N PRO A 46 -4.65 29.48 11.72
CA PRO A 46 -5.98 28.86 11.66
C PRO A 46 -5.96 27.33 11.72
N ILE A 47 -5.01 26.71 11.01
CA ILE A 47 -4.85 25.25 10.95
C ILE A 47 -4.48 24.62 12.30
N GLY A 48 -3.78 25.36 13.17
CA GLY A 48 -3.41 24.88 14.51
C GLY A 48 -4.51 25.04 15.55
N ARG A 49 -5.58 25.79 15.23
CA ARG A 49 -6.78 25.92 16.06
C ARG A 49 -7.87 24.93 15.72
N LEU A 50 -7.74 24.19 14.62
CA LEU A 50 -8.67 23.12 14.28
C LEU A 50 -8.74 22.12 15.43
N PRO A 51 -9.91 21.65 15.85
CA PRO A 51 -10.05 20.59 16.83
C PRO A 51 -9.59 19.25 16.23
N ASP A 52 -9.30 18.26 17.08
CA ASP A 52 -8.68 17.00 16.65
C ASP A 52 -9.56 16.24 15.62
N GLU A 53 -10.89 16.41 15.69
CA GLU A 53 -11.86 15.81 14.77
C GLU A 53 -11.75 16.40 13.35
N LEU A 54 -11.58 17.72 13.23
CA LEU A 54 -11.44 18.35 11.90
C LEU A 54 -10.08 18.00 11.27
N ILE A 55 -9.03 17.89 12.07
CA ILE A 55 -7.72 17.40 11.59
C ILE A 55 -7.85 15.96 11.08
N LEU A 56 -8.60 15.12 11.79
CA LEU A 56 -8.88 13.76 11.36
C LEU A 56 -9.66 13.72 10.04
N GLU A 57 -10.68 14.56 9.86
CA GLU A 57 -11.41 14.64 8.59
C GLU A 57 -10.52 15.10 7.43
N VAL A 58 -9.60 16.04 7.67
CA VAL A 58 -8.57 16.42 6.68
C VAL A 58 -7.69 15.22 6.29
N PHE A 59 -7.30 14.38 7.25
CA PHE A 59 -6.54 13.15 6.95
C PHE A 59 -7.35 12.14 6.15
N LYS A 60 -8.61 11.88 6.52
CA LYS A 60 -9.49 10.97 5.76
C LYS A 60 -9.69 11.45 4.33
N PHE A 61 -9.85 12.76 4.13
CA PHE A 61 -9.94 13.37 2.82
C PHE A 61 -8.68 13.15 1.98
N GLY A 62 -7.50 13.32 2.59
CA GLY A 62 -6.20 13.05 1.95
C GLY A 62 -6.05 11.59 1.51
N ILE A 63 -6.45 10.63 2.35
CA ILE A 63 -6.43 9.20 2.02
C ILE A 63 -7.38 8.88 0.84
N THR A 64 -8.59 9.45 0.87
CA THR A 64 -9.63 9.14 -0.13
C THR A 64 -9.26 9.64 -1.52
N ARG A 65 -8.62 10.83 -1.62
CA ARG A 65 -8.18 11.37 -2.91
C ARG A 65 -6.99 10.64 -3.50
N ARG A 66 -6.05 10.17 -2.67
CA ARG A 66 -4.83 9.49 -3.11
C ARG A 66 -5.07 8.02 -3.40
N SER A 67 -6.14 7.71 -4.13
CA SER A 67 -6.36 6.36 -4.61
C SER A 67 -5.20 5.98 -5.51
N PRO A 68 -4.52 4.85 -5.29
CA PRO A 68 -3.38 4.40 -6.12
C PRO A 68 -3.64 4.31 -7.62
N LYS A 69 -4.91 4.45 -8.03
CA LYS A 69 -5.34 4.53 -9.42
C LYS A 69 -5.10 5.89 -10.09
N SER A 70 -4.81 6.98 -9.36
CA SER A 70 -4.60 8.30 -9.99
C SER A 70 -3.27 8.44 -10.73
N GLY A 71 -2.39 7.44 -10.71
CA GLY A 71 -1.09 7.49 -11.41
C GLY A 71 -0.13 8.54 -10.83
N ASP A 72 -0.42 9.11 -9.66
CA ASP A 72 0.44 10.10 -9.01
C ASP A 72 1.74 9.45 -8.51
N GLU A 73 2.87 9.78 -9.15
CA GLU A 73 4.22 9.28 -8.81
C GLU A 73 4.63 9.49 -7.33
N ASP A 74 3.92 10.35 -6.61
CA ASP A 74 4.17 10.71 -5.20
C ASP A 74 3.91 9.56 -4.20
N TRP A 75 3.42 8.39 -4.63
CA TRP A 75 3.29 7.22 -3.73
C TRP A 75 4.64 6.61 -3.32
N LYS A 76 5.77 7.06 -3.87
CA LYS A 76 7.09 6.46 -3.60
C LYS A 76 7.45 6.30 -2.12
N TYR A 77 6.92 7.14 -1.23
CA TYR A 77 7.18 7.05 0.22
C TYR A 77 6.03 6.47 1.03
N ASN A 78 4.84 6.24 0.44
CA ASN A 78 3.68 5.55 1.02
C ASN A 78 3.20 5.97 2.43
N LEU A 79 3.78 7.03 2.98
CA LEU A 79 3.47 7.58 4.28
C LEU A 79 2.49 8.73 4.09
N HIS A 80 1.35 8.63 4.77
CA HIS A 80 0.40 9.72 4.82
C HIS A 80 1.11 11.00 5.31
N PRO A 81 0.98 12.15 4.64
CA PRO A 81 1.71 13.37 4.99
C PRO A 81 1.56 13.77 6.45
N ALA A 82 0.44 13.39 7.08
CA ALA A 82 0.20 13.54 8.51
C ALA A 82 1.38 13.10 9.40
N TYR A 83 2.13 12.07 9.02
CA TYR A 83 3.27 11.58 9.81
C TYR A 83 4.45 12.56 9.83
N PHE A 84 4.56 13.43 8.82
CA PHE A 84 5.62 14.43 8.68
C PHE A 84 5.22 15.83 9.17
N THR A 85 4.04 15.96 9.77
CA THR A 85 3.54 17.25 10.28
C THR A 85 3.97 17.52 11.73
N CYS A 86 3.39 18.55 12.37
CA CYS A 86 3.68 18.90 13.76
C CYS A 86 3.28 17.77 14.74
N SER A 87 3.81 17.83 15.96
CA SER A 87 3.61 16.78 16.99
C SER A 87 2.14 16.46 17.27
N ARG A 88 1.26 17.48 17.27
CA ARG A 88 -0.18 17.31 17.47
C ARG A 88 -0.82 16.48 16.38
N TRP A 89 -0.58 16.85 15.13
CA TRP A 89 -1.14 16.18 13.95
C TRP A 89 -0.62 14.74 13.82
N ARG A 90 0.68 14.54 14.07
CA ARG A 90 1.28 13.20 14.14
C ARG A 90 0.66 12.35 15.25
N ARG A 91 0.44 12.90 16.45
CA ARG A 91 -0.22 12.20 17.58
C ARG A 91 -1.64 11.76 17.20
N ILE A 92 -2.42 12.64 16.56
CA ILE A 92 -3.77 12.30 16.08
C ILE A 92 -3.69 11.17 15.05
N ALA A 93 -2.79 11.29 14.07
CA ALA A 93 -2.61 10.27 13.05
C ALA A 93 -2.25 8.91 13.65
N ILE A 94 -1.28 8.89 14.57
CA ILE A 94 -0.81 7.66 15.22
C ILE A 94 -1.91 7.00 16.06
N ASN A 95 -2.73 7.80 16.76
CA ASN A 95 -3.75 7.29 17.67
C ASN A 95 -5.10 7.01 17.01
N THR A 96 -5.22 7.15 15.68
CA THR A 96 -6.49 6.91 14.97
C THR A 96 -6.43 5.66 14.09
N PRO A 97 -6.91 4.49 14.57
CA PRO A 97 -6.86 3.21 13.85
C PRO A 97 -7.39 3.25 12.41
N SER A 98 -8.42 4.06 12.12
CA SER A 98 -9.00 4.16 10.78
C SER A 98 -8.00 4.64 9.72
N LEU A 99 -7.00 5.44 10.11
CA LEU A 99 -5.94 5.92 9.20
C LEU A 99 -4.91 4.82 8.87
N TRP A 100 -4.89 3.76 9.67
CA TRP A 100 -4.02 2.59 9.50
C TRP A 100 -4.73 1.41 8.81
N SER A 101 -5.99 1.60 8.40
CA SER A 101 -6.75 0.59 7.65
C SER A 101 -6.25 0.39 6.22
N THR A 102 -5.43 1.33 5.73
CA THR A 102 -4.83 1.30 4.40
C THR A 102 -3.32 1.14 4.53
N ILE A 103 -2.79 0.06 3.98
CA ILE A 103 -1.37 -0.29 4.01
C ILE A 103 -0.88 -0.33 2.57
N VAL A 104 0.26 0.28 2.31
CA VAL A 104 0.95 0.13 1.02
C VAL A 104 2.23 -0.67 1.23
N LEU A 105 2.49 -1.61 0.33
CA LEU A 105 3.62 -2.50 0.36
C LEU A 105 4.44 -2.39 -0.95
N PRO A 106 5.76 -2.68 -0.89
CA PRO A 106 6.52 -2.97 0.32
C PRO A 106 6.72 -1.73 1.20
N SER A 107 6.85 -1.97 2.50
CA SER A 107 7.12 -0.96 3.52
C SER A 107 8.42 -1.31 4.23
N PRO A 108 9.23 -0.33 4.67
CA PRO A 108 10.36 -0.60 5.56
C PRO A 108 9.91 -1.33 6.84
N ASP A 109 10.68 -2.31 7.31
CA ASP A 109 10.32 -3.17 8.46
C ASP A 109 9.90 -2.41 9.72
N PRO A 110 10.61 -1.34 10.16
CA PRO A 110 10.20 -0.62 11.37
C PRO A 110 8.81 0.00 11.21
N PHE A 111 8.49 0.45 10.00
CA PHE A 111 7.19 1.02 9.69
C PHE A 111 6.13 -0.08 9.56
N PHE A 112 6.44 -1.20 8.91
CA PHE A 112 5.52 -2.33 8.82
C PHE A 112 5.15 -2.88 10.20
N ARG A 113 6.11 -3.05 11.12
CA ARG A 113 5.83 -3.48 12.49
C ARG A 113 4.95 -2.49 13.25
N LEU A 114 5.13 -1.19 13.02
CA LEU A 114 4.25 -0.16 13.57
C LEU A 114 2.83 -0.32 13.01
N LEU A 115 2.68 -0.46 11.68
CA LEU A 115 1.40 -0.72 11.02
C LEU A 115 0.73 -1.97 11.58
N GLU A 116 1.47 -3.07 11.65
CA GLU A 116 1.04 -4.35 12.15
C GLU A 116 0.52 -4.23 13.59
N SER A 117 1.31 -3.67 14.52
CA SER A 117 0.90 -3.51 15.92
C SER A 117 -0.37 -2.66 16.09
N ARG A 118 -0.56 -1.64 15.26
CA ARG A 118 -1.67 -0.70 15.33
C ARG A 118 -2.92 -1.21 14.63
N ALA A 119 -2.76 -1.87 13.50
CA ALA A 119 -3.84 -2.53 12.81
C ALA A 119 -4.36 -3.70 13.65
N ILE A 120 -3.50 -4.45 14.34
CA ILE A 120 -3.86 -5.67 15.09
C ILE A 120 -4.55 -5.37 16.42
N SER A 121 -4.26 -4.24 17.06
CA SER A 121 -4.75 -3.96 18.41
C SER A 121 -6.29 -4.01 18.46
N PRO A 122 -6.89 -5.03 19.10
CA PRO A 122 -8.32 -5.05 19.32
C PRO A 122 -8.61 -3.93 20.32
N SER A 123 -9.36 -2.92 19.91
CA SER A 123 -9.89 -1.93 20.83
C SER A 123 -10.73 -2.69 21.87
N LEU A 124 -10.21 -2.78 23.09
CA LEU A 124 -10.72 -3.63 24.19
C LEU A 124 -12.15 -3.28 24.64
N THR A 125 -12.80 -2.31 24.02
CA THR A 125 -13.89 -1.54 24.65
C THR A 125 -15.29 -1.87 24.15
N THR A 126 -15.50 -2.70 23.12
CA THR A 126 -16.87 -3.09 22.73
C THR A 126 -16.92 -4.48 22.09
N GLN A 127 -17.74 -5.35 22.68
CA GLN A 127 -17.89 -6.80 22.46
C GLN A 127 -18.43 -7.25 21.09
N VAL A 128 -18.34 -6.44 20.04
CA VAL A 128 -18.64 -6.91 18.67
C VAL A 128 -17.36 -6.71 17.85
N SER A 129 -16.44 -7.65 18.04
CA SER A 129 -15.08 -7.63 17.48
C SER A 129 -15.10 -7.90 15.97
N THR A 130 -15.59 -6.94 15.19
CA THR A 130 -15.26 -6.88 13.77
C THR A 130 -13.86 -6.29 13.68
N LYS A 131 -12.84 -7.15 13.55
CA LYS A 131 -11.47 -6.71 13.26
C LYS A 131 -11.52 -5.73 12.09
N PRO A 132 -10.83 -4.57 12.16
CA PRO A 132 -10.84 -3.64 11.04
C PRO A 132 -10.23 -4.34 9.83
N LEU A 133 -11.04 -4.39 8.78
CA LEU A 133 -10.70 -4.96 7.49
C LEU A 133 -9.67 -4.06 6.80
N LEU A 134 -8.58 -4.66 6.31
CA LEU A 134 -7.46 -3.94 5.73
C LEU A 134 -7.66 -3.74 4.23
N ARG A 135 -7.18 -2.60 3.73
CA ARG A 135 -6.96 -2.31 2.32
C ARG A 135 -5.47 -2.32 2.08
N VAL A 136 -4.99 -3.26 1.28
CA VAL A 136 -3.57 -3.40 0.96
C VAL A 136 -3.35 -3.03 -0.49
N PHE A 137 -2.37 -2.18 -0.74
CA PHE A 137 -1.94 -1.77 -2.07
C PHE A 137 -0.50 -2.23 -2.25
N ILE A 138 -0.22 -2.94 -3.33
CA ILE A 138 1.13 -3.36 -3.70
C ILE A 138 1.47 -2.59 -4.98
N ASN A 139 2.55 -1.82 -4.95
CA ASN A 139 3.03 -1.11 -6.14
C ASN A 139 4.49 -1.47 -6.41
N MET A 140 4.71 -2.30 -7.43
CA MET A 140 6.04 -2.77 -7.79
C MET A 140 6.89 -1.74 -8.54
N ALA A 141 6.28 -0.79 -9.26
CA ALA A 141 7.00 0.25 -10.01
C ALA A 141 7.91 1.09 -9.10
N SER A 142 7.50 1.28 -7.84
CA SER A 142 8.27 2.05 -6.85
C SER A 142 9.43 1.29 -6.19
N THR A 143 9.54 -0.03 -6.41
CA THR A 143 10.46 -0.88 -5.64
C THR A 143 11.76 -1.14 -6.39
N SER A 144 12.88 -0.76 -5.77
CA SER A 144 14.20 -1.04 -6.32
C SER A 144 14.54 -2.55 -6.19
N ARG A 145 14.15 -3.35 -7.19
CA ARG A 145 14.68 -4.68 -7.57
C ARG A 145 14.59 -5.85 -6.55
N THR A 146 14.56 -7.07 -7.09
CA THR A 146 14.59 -8.46 -6.52
C THR A 146 14.57 -8.72 -5.00
N ARG A 147 15.30 -7.95 -4.18
CA ARG A 147 15.40 -8.21 -2.74
C ARG A 147 14.12 -7.89 -1.97
N THR A 148 13.21 -7.13 -2.57
CA THR A 148 11.96 -6.72 -1.92
C THR A 148 10.88 -7.80 -1.93
N VAL A 149 10.95 -8.78 -2.83
CA VAL A 149 9.86 -9.74 -3.04
C VAL A 149 9.69 -10.72 -1.87
N PRO A 150 10.75 -11.34 -1.31
CA PRO A 150 10.61 -12.17 -0.12
C PRO A 150 10.06 -11.39 1.08
N LEU A 151 10.52 -10.16 1.27
CA LEU A 151 10.06 -9.28 2.34
C LEU A 151 8.60 -8.86 2.16
N LEU A 152 8.21 -8.53 0.92
CA LEU A 152 6.84 -8.24 0.55
C LEU A 152 5.92 -9.43 0.84
N ALA A 153 6.34 -10.64 0.45
CA ALA A 153 5.61 -11.86 0.71
C ALA A 153 5.45 -12.10 2.23
N GLU A 154 6.52 -11.94 3.00
CA GLU A 154 6.48 -12.06 4.46
C GLU A 154 5.50 -11.05 5.08
N HIS A 155 5.59 -9.78 4.69
CA HIS A 155 4.69 -8.73 5.16
C HIS A 155 3.24 -9.01 4.80
N LEU A 156 2.96 -9.42 3.56
CA LEU A 156 1.62 -9.74 3.09
C LEU A 156 1.02 -10.92 3.87
N LEU A 157 1.80 -12.00 4.04
CA LEU A 157 1.38 -13.20 4.75
C LEU A 157 1.01 -12.93 6.21
N LYS A 158 1.77 -12.06 6.91
CA LYS A 158 1.48 -11.68 8.30
C LYS A 158 0.11 -11.04 8.50
N ILE A 159 -0.40 -10.36 7.48
CA ILE A 159 -1.70 -9.65 7.54
C ILE A 159 -2.79 -10.26 6.65
N ALA A 160 -2.49 -11.34 5.91
CA ALA A 160 -3.34 -11.91 4.85
C ALA A 160 -4.80 -12.15 5.28
N SER A 161 -5.00 -12.78 6.44
CA SER A 161 -6.33 -13.13 6.98
C SER A 161 -7.23 -11.95 7.32
N ARG A 162 -6.72 -10.73 7.19
CA ARG A 162 -7.42 -9.48 7.50
C ARG A 162 -7.59 -8.56 6.31
N ILE A 163 -6.95 -8.89 5.18
CA ILE A 163 -7.05 -8.11 3.97
C ILE A 163 -8.44 -8.33 3.39
N SER A 164 -9.21 -7.26 3.26
CA SER A 164 -10.52 -7.27 2.60
C SER A 164 -10.49 -6.74 1.19
N TYR A 165 -9.52 -5.90 0.91
CA TYR A 165 -9.31 -5.26 -0.37
C TYR A 165 -7.82 -5.36 -0.66
N LEU A 166 -7.46 -6.05 -1.73
CA LEU A 166 -6.09 -6.19 -2.19
C LEU A 166 -6.01 -5.61 -3.60
N TRP A 167 -5.19 -4.57 -3.77
CA TRP A 167 -4.84 -4.06 -5.10
C TRP A 167 -3.37 -4.29 -5.35
N ILE A 168 -3.05 -4.84 -6.52
CA ILE A 168 -1.71 -5.18 -6.93
C ILE A 168 -1.47 -4.50 -8.26
N ASN A 169 -0.58 -3.51 -8.28
CA ASN A 169 -0.02 -2.98 -9.50
C ASN A 169 1.37 -3.60 -9.72
N TRP A 170 1.41 -4.52 -10.67
CA TRP A 170 2.57 -5.26 -11.15
C TRP A 170 3.09 -4.73 -12.50
N CYS A 171 2.53 -3.62 -12.98
CA CYS A 171 3.04 -2.90 -14.15
C CYS A 171 4.37 -2.20 -13.82
N GLU A 172 5.30 -2.19 -14.77
CA GLU A 172 6.48 -1.31 -14.72
C GLU A 172 6.10 0.05 -15.32
N ASP A 173 6.61 1.13 -14.76
CA ASP A 173 6.51 2.42 -15.46
C ASP A 173 7.19 2.26 -16.83
N ASP A 174 6.49 2.66 -17.90
CA ASP A 174 6.86 2.50 -19.33
C ASP A 174 8.25 3.05 -19.72
N TYR A 175 9.00 3.59 -18.77
CA TYR A 175 10.29 4.25 -18.96
C TYR A 175 11.50 3.37 -18.59
N ILE A 176 11.31 2.13 -18.12
CA ILE A 176 12.44 1.23 -17.85
C ILE A 176 12.86 0.51 -19.14
N TRP A 177 13.94 0.99 -19.75
CA TRP A 177 14.57 0.43 -20.94
C TRP A 177 14.80 -1.09 -20.81
N GLU A 178 14.52 -1.82 -21.90
CA GLU A 178 14.52 -3.30 -22.02
C GLU A 178 15.67 -4.04 -21.33
N SER A 179 16.83 -3.42 -21.18
CA SER A 179 18.02 -4.02 -20.57
C SER A 179 17.91 -4.27 -19.05
N GLU A 180 17.00 -3.62 -18.32
CA GLU A 180 16.84 -3.82 -16.87
C GLU A 180 15.60 -4.65 -16.47
N ILE A 181 14.72 -4.98 -17.42
CA ILE A 181 13.47 -5.74 -17.23
C ILE A 181 13.73 -7.17 -16.71
N LEU A 182 14.90 -7.73 -16.98
CA LEU A 182 15.23 -9.16 -16.76
C LEU A 182 15.31 -9.63 -15.29
N ARG A 183 14.90 -8.83 -14.29
CA ARG A 183 15.09 -9.21 -12.87
C ARG A 183 13.86 -9.07 -11.99
N VAL A 184 12.72 -8.58 -12.45
CA VAL A 184 11.53 -8.59 -11.59
C VAL A 184 10.82 -9.93 -11.75
N PRO A 185 10.57 -10.67 -10.67
CA PRO A 185 9.89 -11.95 -10.76
C PRO A 185 8.49 -11.77 -11.34
N ASP A 186 8.07 -12.78 -12.09
CA ASP A 186 6.75 -12.80 -12.68
C ASP A 186 5.68 -12.77 -11.58
N LEU A 187 4.51 -12.22 -11.89
CA LEU A 187 3.38 -12.18 -10.96
C LEU A 187 3.05 -13.59 -10.48
N SER A 188 3.10 -14.58 -11.38
CA SER A 188 2.91 -16.00 -11.06
C SER A 188 3.91 -16.54 -10.03
N GLU A 189 5.18 -16.12 -10.10
CA GLU A 189 6.22 -16.50 -9.15
C GLU A 189 5.97 -15.84 -7.78
N PHE A 190 5.64 -14.55 -7.76
CA PHE A 190 5.29 -13.83 -6.54
C PHE A 190 4.12 -14.49 -5.81
N PHE A 191 3.04 -14.78 -6.52
CA PHE A 191 1.91 -15.49 -5.96
C PHE A 191 2.27 -16.93 -5.60
N GLY A 192 3.18 -17.59 -6.32
CA GLY A 192 3.69 -18.91 -5.95
C GLY A 192 4.36 -18.93 -4.58
N VAL A 193 5.05 -17.85 -4.22
CA VAL A 193 5.64 -17.65 -2.89
C VAL A 193 4.59 -17.26 -1.86
N CYS A 194 3.69 -16.33 -2.19
CA CYS A 194 2.72 -15.77 -1.23
C CYS A 194 1.51 -16.67 -0.96
N LEU A 195 0.95 -17.34 -1.97
CA LEU A 195 -0.34 -18.02 -1.87
C LEU A 195 -0.24 -19.44 -1.35
N LYS A 196 0.90 -20.11 -1.54
CA LYS A 196 1.07 -21.48 -1.05
C LYS A 196 0.89 -21.61 0.46
N GLY A 197 0.98 -20.51 1.22
CA GLY A 197 0.72 -20.48 2.66
C GLY A 197 -0.23 -19.38 3.14
N GLY A 198 -0.80 -18.57 2.24
CA GLY A 198 -1.61 -17.41 2.62
C GLY A 198 -3.09 -17.73 2.76
N ASP A 199 -3.65 -17.50 3.95
CA ASP A 199 -5.10 -17.50 4.15
C ASP A 199 -5.67 -16.10 3.90
N PHE A 200 -6.37 -15.92 2.78
CA PHE A 200 -7.08 -14.68 2.44
C PHE A 200 -8.58 -14.81 2.75
N SER A 201 -8.92 -15.46 3.87
CA SER A 201 -10.29 -15.69 4.33
C SER A 201 -11.16 -14.43 4.42
N ALA A 202 -10.58 -13.25 4.65
CA ALA A 202 -11.31 -11.98 4.72
C ALA A 202 -11.40 -11.22 3.38
N LEU A 203 -10.72 -11.69 2.32
CA LEU A 203 -10.59 -10.97 1.06
C LEU A 203 -11.90 -10.93 0.30
N LYS A 204 -12.42 -9.71 0.07
CA LYS A 204 -13.68 -9.45 -0.64
C LYS A 204 -13.46 -8.84 -2.01
N VAL A 205 -12.41 -8.04 -2.17
CA VAL A 205 -12.07 -7.35 -3.42
C VAL A 205 -10.62 -7.63 -3.77
N LEU A 206 -10.38 -8.15 -4.96
CA LEU A 206 -9.06 -8.35 -5.53
C LEU A 206 -8.98 -7.56 -6.84
N ASP A 207 -7.96 -6.73 -6.98
CA ASP A 207 -7.77 -5.87 -8.15
C ASP A 207 -6.30 -6.01 -8.58
N ILE A 208 -6.06 -6.69 -9.70
CA ILE A 208 -4.72 -7.01 -10.20
C ILE A 208 -4.54 -6.26 -11.51
N ASP A 209 -3.48 -5.47 -11.58
CA ASP A 209 -3.02 -4.76 -12.76
C ASP A 209 -1.61 -5.22 -13.08
N ASP A 210 -1.45 -6.00 -14.14
CA ASP A 210 -0.18 -6.53 -14.61
C ASP A 210 -0.04 -6.22 -16.11
N GLY A 211 0.74 -5.18 -16.38
CA GLY A 211 1.05 -4.76 -17.74
C GLY A 211 2.04 -5.68 -18.46
N ARG A 212 2.46 -6.81 -17.89
CA ARG A 212 3.43 -7.72 -18.50
C ARG A 212 2.74 -8.91 -19.15
N VAL A 213 3.44 -9.49 -20.13
CA VAL A 213 3.13 -10.84 -20.61
C VAL A 213 3.75 -11.84 -19.63
N SER A 214 2.98 -12.27 -18.65
CA SER A 214 3.37 -13.35 -17.74
C SER A 214 3.31 -14.71 -18.44
N HIS A 215 4.34 -15.54 -18.25
CA HIS A 215 4.44 -16.84 -18.93
C HIS A 215 4.07 -18.04 -18.05
N GLY A 216 3.41 -17.82 -16.91
CA GLY A 216 3.08 -18.86 -15.93
C GLY A 216 1.63 -18.85 -15.50
N ARG A 217 1.06 -20.05 -15.27
CA ARG A 217 -0.26 -20.18 -14.65
C ARG A 217 -0.18 -19.70 -13.21
N MET A 218 -1.02 -18.73 -12.81
CA MET A 218 -1.04 -18.29 -11.42
C MET A 218 -1.51 -19.41 -10.49
N PRO A 219 -0.92 -19.51 -9.28
CA PRO A 219 -1.39 -20.45 -8.27
C PRO A 219 -2.79 -20.06 -7.78
N GLY A 220 -3.47 -21.03 -7.16
CA GLY A 220 -4.77 -20.80 -6.57
C GLY A 220 -4.71 -19.86 -5.37
N ILE A 221 -5.63 -18.90 -5.28
CA ILE A 221 -5.79 -17.99 -4.13
C ILE A 221 -6.92 -18.51 -3.25
N ASN A 222 -6.65 -18.85 -1.98
CA ASN A 222 -7.71 -19.19 -1.02
C ASN A 222 -8.43 -17.92 -0.53
N ALA A 223 -9.49 -17.51 -1.24
CA ALA A 223 -10.30 -16.34 -0.91
C ALA A 223 -11.80 -16.67 -0.95
N PRO A 224 -12.33 -17.43 0.02
CA PRO A 224 -13.70 -17.93 0.00
C PRO A 224 -14.75 -16.80 0.03
N LEU A 225 -14.41 -15.62 0.56
CA LEU A 225 -15.30 -14.45 0.62
C LEU A 225 -15.13 -13.47 -0.54
N LEU A 226 -14.41 -13.85 -1.61
CA LEU A 226 -14.15 -12.97 -2.74
C LEU A 226 -15.45 -12.63 -3.47
N GLN A 227 -15.81 -11.35 -3.49
CA GLN A 227 -17.04 -10.84 -4.10
C GLN A 227 -16.80 -10.08 -5.39
N LYS A 228 -15.66 -9.40 -5.48
CA LYS A 228 -15.31 -8.61 -6.66
C LYS A 228 -13.87 -8.90 -7.07
N MET A 229 -13.69 -9.15 -8.35
CA MET A 229 -12.38 -9.24 -8.95
C MET A 229 -12.26 -8.30 -10.14
N ARG A 230 -11.13 -7.61 -10.23
CA ARG A 230 -10.67 -6.95 -11.45
C ARG A 230 -9.32 -7.53 -11.83
N PHE A 231 -9.16 -7.86 -13.09
CA PHE A 231 -7.94 -8.47 -13.61
C PHE A 231 -7.57 -7.82 -14.93
N TYR A 232 -6.49 -7.05 -14.90
CA TYR A 232 -5.89 -6.35 -16.03
C TYR A 232 -4.56 -7.03 -16.34
N ALA A 233 -4.60 -8.20 -16.99
CA ALA A 233 -3.41 -8.98 -17.34
C ALA A 233 -3.73 -9.98 -18.46
N ASP A 234 -2.76 -10.81 -18.84
CA ASP A 234 -2.98 -11.96 -19.74
C ASP A 234 -3.96 -12.97 -19.10
N VAL A 235 -5.06 -13.27 -19.79
CA VAL A 235 -6.09 -14.20 -19.30
C VAL A 235 -5.55 -15.62 -19.05
N THR A 236 -4.45 -16.01 -19.70
CA THR A 236 -3.81 -17.32 -19.47
C THR A 236 -3.20 -17.44 -18.07
N THR A 237 -2.91 -16.32 -17.42
CA THR A 237 -2.38 -16.27 -16.06
C THR A 237 -3.47 -16.09 -15.01
N PHE A 238 -4.74 -16.10 -15.40
CA PHE A 238 -5.86 -15.92 -14.46
C PHE A 238 -5.81 -16.91 -13.28
N PRO A 239 -5.89 -16.44 -12.02
CA PRO A 239 -5.81 -17.31 -10.85
C PRO A 239 -7.02 -18.23 -10.71
N LYS A 240 -6.79 -19.42 -10.17
CA LYS A 240 -7.85 -20.26 -9.60
C LYS A 240 -8.22 -19.73 -8.20
N PHE A 241 -9.49 -19.73 -7.80
CA PHE A 241 -9.90 -19.20 -6.48
C PHE A 241 -9.99 -20.25 -5.38
N THR A 242 -9.67 -21.48 -5.69
CA THR A 242 -9.81 -22.60 -4.77
C THR A 242 -8.73 -23.63 -5.10
N ALA A 243 -8.08 -24.15 -4.06
CA ALA A 243 -7.03 -25.15 -4.22
C ALA A 243 -7.59 -26.47 -4.76
N ASP A 244 -8.86 -26.76 -4.46
CA ASP A 244 -9.59 -27.96 -4.88
C ASP A 244 -10.33 -27.79 -6.21
N GLY A 245 -10.26 -26.61 -6.84
CA GLY A 245 -10.94 -26.32 -8.09
C GLY A 245 -12.44 -26.06 -7.95
N THR A 246 -12.97 -25.92 -6.72
CA THR A 246 -14.36 -25.51 -6.51
C THR A 246 -14.64 -24.10 -7.06
N PRO A 247 -15.82 -23.84 -7.65
CA PRO A 247 -16.15 -22.51 -8.17
C PRO A 247 -16.17 -21.45 -7.05
N ALA A 248 -15.75 -20.22 -7.35
CA ALA A 248 -15.89 -19.08 -6.45
C ALA A 248 -17.37 -18.67 -6.34
N THR A 249 -18.13 -19.35 -5.48
CA THR A 249 -19.59 -19.17 -5.34
C THR A 249 -19.99 -17.77 -4.88
N ASN A 250 -19.08 -17.03 -4.25
CA ASN A 250 -19.34 -15.68 -3.74
C ASN A 250 -18.97 -14.56 -4.73
N LEU A 251 -18.43 -14.87 -5.92
CA LEU A 251 -17.98 -13.86 -6.88
C LEU A 251 -19.18 -13.20 -7.58
N LEU A 252 -19.46 -11.95 -7.24
CA LEU A 252 -20.57 -11.15 -7.76
C LEU A 252 -20.20 -10.32 -8.99
N SER A 253 -18.94 -9.90 -9.09
CA SER A 253 -18.45 -8.99 -10.12
C SER A 253 -17.08 -9.44 -10.59
N LEU A 254 -16.95 -9.71 -11.88
CA LEU A 254 -15.67 -9.97 -12.54
C LEU A 254 -15.48 -8.95 -13.67
N GLU A 255 -14.42 -8.17 -13.58
CA GLU A 255 -14.02 -7.23 -14.62
C GLU A 255 -12.69 -7.73 -15.22
N LEU A 256 -12.70 -8.03 -16.51
CA LEU A 256 -11.52 -8.41 -17.26
C LEU A 256 -11.24 -7.29 -18.26
N GLU A 257 -10.03 -6.76 -18.26
CA GLU A 257 -9.62 -5.72 -19.20
C GLU A 257 -8.28 -6.13 -19.81
N TRP A 258 -8.25 -6.19 -21.14
CA TRP A 258 -7.16 -6.86 -21.86
C TRP A 258 -6.19 -5.79 -22.34
N SER A 259 -5.07 -5.61 -21.64
CA SER A 259 -4.02 -4.66 -22.02
C SER A 259 -3.13 -5.18 -23.16
N LEU A 260 -3.08 -6.50 -23.40
CA LEU A 260 -2.14 -7.13 -24.33
C LEU A 260 -2.79 -8.27 -25.14
N LEU A 261 -3.72 -7.92 -26.05
CA LEU A 261 -3.92 -8.78 -27.21
C LEU A 261 -2.69 -8.66 -28.10
N ASP A 262 -2.14 -9.81 -28.49
CA ASP A 262 -1.13 -9.91 -29.53
C ASP A 262 -1.53 -8.98 -30.71
N LEU A 263 -0.57 -8.21 -31.23
CA LEU A 263 -0.79 -7.26 -32.31
C LEU A 263 -1.46 -7.93 -33.52
N ASP A 264 -1.22 -9.23 -33.71
CA ASP A 264 -1.82 -10.02 -34.77
C ASP A 264 -3.31 -10.38 -34.54
N VAL A 265 -3.76 -10.39 -33.29
CA VAL A 265 -5.18 -10.50 -32.93
C VAL A 265 -5.85 -9.12 -32.97
N ARG A 266 -5.13 -8.05 -32.58
CA ARG A 266 -5.60 -6.66 -32.70
C ARG A 266 -5.82 -6.24 -34.15
N SER A 267 -4.93 -6.64 -35.07
CA SER A 267 -5.07 -6.37 -36.49
C SER A 267 -6.31 -7.06 -37.09
N ARG A 268 -6.65 -8.26 -36.60
CA ARG A 268 -7.82 -9.05 -37.04
C ARG A 268 -9.14 -8.58 -36.44
N LEU A 269 -9.14 -8.03 -35.23
CA LEU A 269 -10.35 -7.52 -34.55
C LEU A 269 -10.70 -6.06 -34.91
N GLY A 270 -9.81 -5.37 -35.63
CA GLY A 270 -9.91 -3.93 -35.88
C GLY A 270 -9.54 -3.13 -34.62
N ASP A 271 -8.75 -2.07 -34.80
CA ASP A 271 -8.13 -1.27 -33.72
C ASP A 271 -9.16 -0.68 -32.73
N ARG A 272 -9.60 -1.49 -31.76
CA ARG A 272 -10.51 -1.11 -30.67
C ARG A 272 -9.72 -1.08 -29.38
N ARG A 273 -9.09 0.06 -29.12
CA ARG A 273 -8.02 0.17 -28.11
C ARG A 273 -8.45 -0.07 -26.65
N HIS A 274 -9.73 -0.18 -26.30
CA HIS A 274 -10.16 -0.19 -24.89
C HIS A 274 -11.48 -0.95 -24.66
N ASP A 275 -11.66 -2.16 -25.21
CA ASP A 275 -12.87 -2.93 -24.90
C ASP A 275 -12.81 -3.46 -23.45
N ARG A 276 -13.51 -2.77 -22.54
CA ARG A 276 -13.72 -3.22 -21.17
C ARG A 276 -14.89 -4.21 -21.13
N PHE A 277 -14.65 -5.41 -20.61
CA PHE A 277 -15.68 -6.43 -20.43
C PHE A 277 -16.13 -6.49 -18.97
N HIS A 278 -17.43 -6.32 -18.78
CA HIS A 278 -18.08 -6.52 -17.49
C HIS A 278 -18.76 -7.87 -17.48
N ALA A 279 -18.35 -8.77 -16.58
CA ALA A 279 -19.08 -9.99 -16.33
C ALA A 279 -19.90 -9.84 -15.05
N ARG A 280 -21.22 -10.00 -15.16
CA ARG A 280 -22.10 -10.12 -13.99
C ARG A 280 -22.52 -11.57 -13.83
N HIS A 281 -22.43 -12.06 -12.61
CA HIS A 281 -22.92 -13.37 -12.25
C HIS A 281 -24.45 -13.33 -12.12
N SER A 282 -25.15 -14.14 -12.91
CA SER A 282 -26.60 -14.31 -12.85
C SER A 282 -26.91 -15.80 -13.02
N HIS A 283 -27.57 -16.41 -12.03
CA HIS A 283 -28.03 -17.80 -12.10
C HIS A 283 -26.95 -18.87 -12.36
N GLY A 284 -25.69 -18.64 -11.95
CA GLY A 284 -24.59 -19.61 -12.11
C GLY A 284 -23.74 -19.43 -13.37
N GLU A 285 -24.08 -18.46 -14.22
CA GLU A 285 -23.32 -18.14 -15.43
C GLU A 285 -22.81 -16.68 -15.41
N PHE A 286 -21.67 -16.46 -16.05
CA PHE A 286 -21.10 -15.13 -16.27
C PHE A 286 -21.56 -14.60 -17.63
N ILE A 287 -22.33 -13.51 -17.63
CA ILE A 287 -22.71 -12.82 -18.86
C ILE A 287 -21.72 -11.69 -19.09
N PHE A 288 -20.97 -11.74 -20.20
CA PHE A 288 -20.00 -10.72 -20.58
C PHE A 288 -20.67 -9.60 -21.37
N PHE A 289 -20.46 -8.36 -20.93
CA PHE A 289 -20.90 -7.15 -21.60
C PHE A 289 -19.68 -6.35 -22.04
N SER A 290 -19.55 -6.05 -23.33
CA SER A 290 -18.57 -5.08 -23.82
C SER A 290 -19.11 -3.67 -23.60
N SER A 291 -18.28 -2.79 -23.04
CA SER A 291 -18.63 -1.40 -22.74
C SER A 291 -18.92 -0.55 -24.00
N TYR A 292 -18.52 -1.03 -25.18
CA TYR A 292 -18.62 -0.30 -26.45
C TYR A 292 -19.53 -0.99 -27.48
N SER A 293 -20.23 -2.07 -27.09
CA SER A 293 -21.08 -2.83 -28.01
C SER A 293 -22.55 -2.77 -27.58
N PHE A 294 -23.44 -2.28 -28.45
CA PHE A 294 -24.90 -2.29 -28.25
C PHE A 294 -25.53 -3.69 -28.38
N PHE A 295 -24.74 -4.71 -28.75
CA PHE A 295 -25.16 -6.11 -28.83
C PHE A 295 -24.40 -6.94 -27.80
N PRO A 296 -25.08 -7.78 -27.00
CA PRO A 296 -24.43 -8.73 -26.12
C PRO A 296 -23.66 -9.76 -26.95
N CYS A 297 -22.33 -9.82 -26.80
CA CYS A 297 -21.57 -10.97 -27.23
C CYS A 297 -21.80 -12.10 -26.22
N PHE A 298 -22.59 -13.11 -26.60
CA PHE A 298 -22.75 -14.32 -25.80
C PHE A 298 -21.48 -15.18 -25.92
N PHE A 299 -20.50 -14.92 -25.06
CA PHE A 299 -19.48 -15.92 -24.76
C PHE A 299 -20.02 -16.85 -23.68
N ALA A 300 -20.51 -18.01 -24.09
CA ALA A 300 -20.74 -19.11 -23.17
C ALA A 300 -19.37 -19.70 -22.80
N MET A 301 -18.75 -19.18 -21.74
CA MET A 301 -17.74 -19.96 -21.02
C MET A 301 -18.47 -21.07 -20.27
N SER A 302 -18.67 -22.21 -20.92
CA SER A 302 -19.12 -23.40 -20.18
C SER A 302 -18.04 -23.73 -19.14
N GLN A 303 -18.44 -24.12 -17.92
CA GLN A 303 -17.53 -24.66 -16.89
C GLN A 303 -16.93 -26.03 -17.29
N GLY A 304 -16.44 -26.16 -18.51
CA GLY A 304 -15.66 -27.30 -18.96
C GLY A 304 -14.23 -27.18 -18.42
N HIS A 305 -13.84 -28.13 -17.58
CA HIS A 305 -12.52 -28.35 -16.98
C HIS A 305 -11.36 -27.51 -17.56
N PHE A 306 -10.81 -26.62 -16.72
CA PHE A 306 -9.56 -25.87 -16.90
C PHE A 306 -8.36 -26.49 -16.17
#